data_AF-A0A434RL43-F1
#
_entry.id   AF-A0A434RL43-F1
#
_cell.length_a   1.000
_cell.length_b   1.000
_cell.length_c   1.000
_cell.angle_alpha   90.00
_cell.angle_beta   90.00
_cell.angle_gamma   90.00
#
_symmetry.space_group_name_H-M   'P 1'
#
loop_
_entity.id
_entity.type
_entity.pdbx_description
1 polymer ?
#
loop_
_entity_poly.entity_id
_entity_poly.type
_entity_poly.pdbx_seq_one_letter_code
_entity_poly.pdbx_strand_id
1 'polypeptide(L)'
;MTLNTMQIWRWFTPAALIIVYGAVIWFILMGTFPGLPDFSKVPYLIGVVVPAALYYITPLRTWVNKGSHERVTENLRAGMVKIAGYEDKPDKYTWPGLRSLFFKLVDDDKSLSTKASIAYFNGLLWTGFADSMVISAGYGL
;
A
#
# COMPACT_ATOMS: atom_id res chain seq x y z
N MET A 1 -15.74 1.87 8.65
CA MET A 1 -15.38 1.47 7.26
C MET A 1 -15.38 -0.05 7.19
N THR A 2 -15.93 -0.64 6.14
CA THR A 2 -15.84 -2.09 5.93
C THR A 2 -14.48 -2.46 5.30
N LEU A 3 -14.01 -3.68 5.53
CA LEU A 3 -12.76 -4.23 4.97
C LEU A 3 -12.67 -4.04 3.44
N ASN A 4 -13.79 -4.28 2.76
CA ASN A 4 -13.90 -4.15 1.31
C ASN A 4 -13.64 -2.70 0.85
N THR A 5 -14.18 -1.72 1.57
CA THR A 5 -13.93 -0.29 1.29
C THR A 5 -12.44 0.04 1.39
N MET A 6 -11.72 -0.46 2.40
CA MET A 6 -10.29 -0.17 2.57
C MET A 6 -9.42 -0.79 1.48
N GLN A 7 -9.80 -1.96 0.96
CA GLN A 7 -9.12 -2.58 -0.18
C GLN A 7 -9.29 -1.74 -1.46
N ILE A 8 -10.51 -1.23 -1.70
CA ILE A 8 -10.80 -0.34 -2.83
C ILE A 8 -9.99 0.96 -2.71
N TRP A 9 -9.93 1.57 -1.53
CA TRP A 9 -9.12 2.77 -1.32
C TRP A 9 -7.64 2.57 -1.66
N ARG A 10 -7.04 1.41 -1.32
CA ARG A 10 -5.63 1.11 -1.68
C ARG A 10 -5.34 1.06 -3.17
N TRP A 11 -6.37 0.93 -4.01
CA TRP A 11 -6.26 1.07 -5.47
C TRP A 11 -6.46 2.53 -5.92
N PHE A 12 -7.36 3.28 -5.31
CA PHE A 12 -7.58 4.68 -5.71
C PHE A 12 -6.52 5.65 -5.16
N THR A 13 -5.88 5.34 -4.04
CA THR A 13 -4.85 6.20 -3.40
C THR A 13 -3.75 6.67 -4.37
N PRO A 14 -3.04 5.80 -5.12
CA PRO A 14 -1.98 6.27 -6.02
C PRO A 14 -2.50 7.18 -7.13
N ALA A 15 -3.69 6.90 -7.69
CA ALA A 15 -4.29 7.75 -8.72
C ALA A 15 -4.64 9.14 -8.17
N ALA A 16 -5.23 9.21 -6.97
CA ALA A 16 -5.51 10.46 -6.29
C ALA A 16 -4.23 11.26 -6.00
N LEU A 17 -3.16 10.58 -5.54
CA LEU A 17 -1.87 11.21 -5.28
C LEU A 17 -1.24 11.79 -6.55
N ILE A 18 -1.27 11.07 -7.68
CA ILE A 18 -0.75 11.58 -8.97
C ILE A 18 -1.46 12.89 -9.36
N ILE A 19 -2.79 12.94 -9.23
CA ILE A 19 -3.57 14.16 -9.54
C ILE A 19 -3.18 15.31 -8.60
N VAL A 20 -3.07 15.05 -7.30
CA VAL A 20 -2.71 16.06 -6.30
C VAL A 20 -1.30 16.59 -6.54
N TYR A 21 -0.30 15.72 -6.69
CA TYR A 21 1.09 16.12 -6.95
C TYR A 21 1.22 16.85 -8.29
N GLY A 22 0.53 16.39 -9.34
CA GLY A 22 0.49 17.08 -10.63
C GLY A 22 -0.11 18.48 -10.52
N ALA A 23 -1.20 18.66 -9.77
CA ALA A 23 -1.81 19.97 -9.57
C ALA A 23 -0.89 20.93 -8.77
N VAL A 24 -0.19 20.42 -7.77
CA VAL A 24 0.79 21.20 -6.99
C VAL A 24 1.95 21.66 -7.86
N ILE A 25 2.51 20.78 -8.70
CA ILE A 25 3.60 21.16 -9.60
C ILE A 25 3.16 22.14 -10.65
N TRP A 26 1.97 21.96 -11.21
CA TRP A 26 1.39 22.94 -12.12
C TRP A 26 1.26 24.31 -11.46
N PHE A 27 0.78 24.37 -10.20
CA PHE A 27 0.70 25.62 -9.45
C PHE A 27 2.08 26.26 -9.24
N ILE A 28 3.11 25.46 -8.91
CA ILE A 28 4.48 25.95 -8.74
C ILE A 28 5.03 26.53 -10.06
N LEU A 29 4.80 25.86 -11.19
CA LEU A 29 5.33 26.25 -12.50
C LEU A 29 4.58 27.41 -13.17
N MET A 30 3.24 27.41 -13.06
CA MET A 30 2.35 28.31 -13.79
C MET A 30 1.67 29.37 -12.90
N GLY A 31 1.91 29.34 -11.59
CA GLY A 31 1.35 30.30 -10.62
C GLY A 31 -0.18 30.23 -10.45
N THR A 32 -0.84 29.26 -11.08
CA THR A 32 -2.30 29.09 -11.10
C THR A 32 -2.64 27.64 -10.89
N PHE A 33 -3.75 27.34 -10.20
CA PHE A 33 -4.22 25.96 -10.11
C PHE A 33 -4.77 25.54 -11.48
N PRO A 34 -4.44 24.34 -11.98
CA PRO A 34 -5.10 23.82 -13.15
C PRO A 34 -6.59 23.64 -12.80
N GLY A 35 -7.48 23.99 -13.73
CA GLY A 35 -8.88 23.57 -13.62
C GLY A 35 -8.96 22.04 -13.49
N LEU A 36 -10.06 21.52 -12.93
CA LEU A 36 -10.27 20.08 -12.84
C LEU A 36 -9.98 19.44 -14.21
N PRO A 37 -9.20 18.34 -14.26
CA PRO A 37 -8.82 17.72 -15.51
C PRO A 37 -10.09 17.38 -16.31
N ASP A 38 -10.21 17.98 -17.48
CA ASP A 38 -11.28 17.69 -18.40
C ASP A 38 -10.94 16.40 -19.14
N PHE A 39 -11.43 15.28 -18.60
CA PHE A 39 -11.18 13.95 -19.15
C PHE A 39 -11.79 13.73 -20.54
N SER A 40 -12.58 14.68 -21.06
CA SER A 40 -13.02 14.66 -22.46
C SER A 40 -11.91 15.06 -23.43
N LYS A 41 -10.85 15.73 -22.95
CA LYS A 41 -9.72 16.19 -23.77
C LYS A 41 -8.57 15.20 -23.73
N VAL A 42 -8.27 14.62 -24.90
CA VAL A 42 -7.21 13.62 -25.14
C VAL A 42 -5.84 13.96 -24.53
N PRO A 43 -5.33 15.22 -24.56
CA PRO A 43 -4.01 15.52 -24.01
C PRO A 43 -3.92 15.34 -22.48
N TYR A 44 -4.99 15.68 -21.75
CA TYR A 44 -5.06 15.50 -20.30
C TYR A 44 -5.14 14.02 -19.92
N LEU A 45 -5.80 13.23 -20.77
CA LEU A 45 -5.88 11.79 -20.60
C LEU A 45 -4.47 11.18 -20.68
N ILE A 46 -3.65 11.55 -21.66
CA ILE A 46 -2.31 10.98 -21.84
C ILE A 46 -1.37 11.36 -20.67
N GLY A 47 -1.36 12.63 -20.25
CA GLY A 47 -0.48 13.11 -19.18
C GLY A 47 -0.78 12.52 -17.80
N VAL A 48 -2.00 12.03 -17.55
CA VAL A 48 -2.40 11.42 -16.27
C VAL A 48 -2.44 9.89 -16.36
N VAL A 49 -2.98 9.34 -17.45
CA VAL A 49 -3.14 7.88 -17.62
C VAL A 49 -1.81 7.20 -17.85
N VAL A 50 -0.88 7.79 -18.60
CA VAL A 50 0.41 7.14 -18.87
C VAL A 50 1.25 7.00 -17.59
N PRO A 51 1.44 8.04 -16.75
CA PRO A 51 2.11 7.88 -15.46
C PRO A 51 1.37 6.93 -14.51
N ALA A 52 0.04 6.99 -14.48
CA ALA A 52 -0.75 6.08 -13.64
C ALA A 52 -0.60 4.61 -14.09
N ALA A 53 -0.64 4.33 -15.39
CA ALA A 53 -0.43 3.00 -15.93
C ALA A 53 0.99 2.49 -15.66
N LEU A 54 2.01 3.34 -15.87
CA LEU A 54 3.40 2.99 -15.55
C LEU A 54 3.58 2.70 -14.07
N TYR A 55 2.95 3.47 -13.18
CA TYR A 55 2.98 3.24 -11.75
C TYR A 55 2.40 1.87 -11.36
N TYR A 56 1.33 1.44 -12.04
CA TYR A 56 0.69 0.15 -11.80
C TYR A 56 1.46 -1.04 -12.40
N ILE A 57 2.13 -0.85 -13.52
CA ILE A 57 2.93 -1.89 -14.18
C ILE A 57 4.28 -2.07 -13.49
N THR A 58 4.84 -0.99 -12.94
CA THR A 58 6.17 -1.03 -12.31
C THR A 58 6.11 -1.62 -10.89
N PRO A 59 7.08 -2.46 -10.49
CA PRO A 59 7.12 -3.07 -9.17
C PRO A 59 7.58 -2.10 -8.06
N LEU A 60 7.56 -0.78 -8.30
CA LEU A 60 8.05 0.26 -7.38
C LEU A 60 7.40 0.13 -5.99
N ARG A 61 6.08 -0.06 -5.97
CA ARG A 61 5.32 -0.27 -4.73
C ARG A 61 5.79 -1.48 -3.95
N THR A 62 6.11 -2.57 -4.64
CA THR A 62 6.60 -3.81 -4.03
C THR A 62 8.01 -3.61 -3.47
N TRP A 63 8.87 -2.88 -4.19
CA TRP A 63 10.24 -2.60 -3.75
C TRP A 63 10.29 -1.75 -2.49
N VAL A 64 9.56 -0.63 -2.46
CA VAL A 64 9.53 0.27 -1.30
C VAL A 64 8.97 -0.43 -0.06
N ASN A 65 8.00 -1.32 -0.25
CA ASN A 65 7.38 -2.05 0.86
C ASN A 65 8.09 -3.36 1.22
N LYS A 66 9.09 -3.82 0.46
CA LYS A 66 9.69 -5.15 0.65
C LYS A 66 10.29 -5.33 2.04
N GLY A 67 11.12 -4.38 2.49
CA GLY A 67 11.78 -4.48 3.81
C GLY A 67 10.78 -4.47 4.97
N SER A 68 9.76 -3.63 4.90
CA SER A 68 8.68 -3.61 5.89
C SER A 68 7.86 -4.89 5.87
N HIS A 69 7.58 -5.42 4.68
CA HIS A 69 6.87 -6.68 4.52
C HIS A 69 7.65 -7.82 5.15
N GLU A 70 8.95 -7.95 4.86
CA GLU A 70 9.82 -8.96 5.46
C GLU A 70 9.85 -8.84 6.99
N ARG A 71 9.98 -7.63 7.53
CA ARG A 71 10.00 -7.41 8.99
C ARG A 71 8.69 -7.78 9.67
N VAL A 72 7.54 -7.41 9.09
CA VAL A 72 6.22 -7.78 9.63
C VAL A 72 6.06 -9.30 9.59
N THR A 73 6.43 -9.90 8.48
CA THR A 73 6.33 -11.35 8.27
C THR A 73 7.18 -12.11 9.28
N GLU A 74 8.39 -11.64 9.54
CA GLU A 74 9.31 -12.21 10.52
C GLU A 74 8.79 -12.04 11.95
N ASN A 75 8.25 -10.88 12.29
CA ASN A 75 7.63 -10.64 13.60
C ASN A 75 6.43 -11.58 13.85
N LEU A 76 5.60 -11.81 12.83
CA LEU A 76 4.47 -12.74 12.91
C LEU A 76 4.95 -14.18 13.11
N ARG A 77 5.93 -14.61 12.31
CA ARG A 77 6.58 -15.93 12.41
C ARG A 77 7.15 -16.16 13.81
N ALA A 78 8.01 -15.26 14.29
CA ALA A 78 8.62 -15.34 15.62
C ALA A 78 7.55 -15.30 16.74
N GLY A 79 6.53 -14.46 16.59
CA GLY A 79 5.42 -14.37 17.53
C GLY A 79 4.63 -15.67 17.66
N MET A 80 4.34 -16.34 16.54
CA MET A 80 3.66 -17.63 16.55
C MET A 80 4.48 -18.72 17.23
N VAL A 81 5.78 -18.81 16.92
CA VAL A 81 6.68 -19.80 17.52
C VAL A 81 6.78 -19.57 19.03
N LYS A 82 6.89 -18.32 19.46
CA LYS A 82 6.92 -17.93 20.87
C LYS A 82 5.64 -18.33 21.61
N ILE A 83 4.46 -18.09 21.04
CA ILE A 83 3.17 -18.47 21.65
C ILE A 83 3.07 -19.99 21.79
N ALA A 84 3.60 -20.74 20.82
CA ALA A 84 3.63 -22.20 20.87
C ALA A 84 4.66 -22.77 21.85
N GLY A 85 5.52 -21.94 22.44
CA GLY A 85 6.52 -22.35 23.44
C GLY A 85 7.73 -23.08 22.86
N TYR A 86 7.96 -23.00 21.54
CA TYR A 86 9.12 -23.62 20.90
C TYR A 86 10.31 -22.65 20.86
N GLU A 87 11.52 -23.20 20.82
CA GLU A 87 12.72 -22.43 20.46
C GLU A 87 12.59 -21.87 19.05
N ASP A 88 12.99 -20.62 18.88
CA ASP A 88 12.93 -19.95 17.59
C ASP A 88 13.99 -20.53 16.63
N LYS A 89 13.53 -21.26 15.61
CA LYS A 89 14.36 -21.89 14.57
C LYS A 89 13.84 -21.46 13.19
N PRO A 90 14.36 -20.35 12.63
CA PRO A 90 13.89 -19.78 11.35
C PRO A 90 13.97 -20.77 10.19
N ASP A 91 14.93 -21.69 10.23
CA ASP A 91 15.15 -22.72 9.21
C ASP A 91 14.05 -23.79 9.18
N LYS A 92 13.38 -24.00 10.33
CA LYS A 92 12.33 -25.01 10.53
C LYS A 92 10.94 -24.41 10.49
N TYR A 93 10.76 -23.24 11.10
CA TYR A 93 9.48 -22.56 11.24
C TYR A 93 9.39 -21.37 10.28
N THR A 94 9.34 -21.67 8.99
CA THR A 94 9.31 -20.65 7.94
C THR A 94 7.92 -20.02 7.83
N TRP A 95 7.85 -18.74 7.43
CA TRP A 95 6.57 -18.08 7.21
C TRP A 95 5.64 -18.82 6.24
N PRO A 96 6.09 -19.32 5.07
CA PRO A 96 5.22 -20.08 4.17
C PRO A 96 4.52 -21.27 4.83
N GLY A 97 5.20 -21.96 5.76
CA GLY A 97 4.62 -23.08 6.52
C GLY A 97 3.65 -22.64 7.62
N LEU A 98 3.90 -21.50 8.25
CA LEU A 98 3.05 -20.98 9.34
C LEU A 98 1.88 -20.11 8.84
N ARG A 99 1.97 -19.58 7.63
CA ARG A 99 1.04 -18.61 7.06
C ARG A 99 -0.40 -19.11 7.03
N SER A 100 -0.62 -20.34 6.56
CA SER A 100 -1.95 -20.91 6.45
C SER A 100 -2.60 -21.10 7.83
N LEU A 101 -1.82 -21.55 8.82
CA LEU A 101 -2.27 -21.70 10.21
C LEU A 101 -2.60 -20.34 10.83
N PHE A 102 -1.74 -19.34 10.62
CA PHE A 102 -1.98 -17.98 11.10
C PHE A 102 -3.32 -17.44 10.61
N PHE A 103 -3.56 -17.48 9.30
CA PHE A 103 -4.80 -16.93 8.73
C PHE A 103 -6.03 -17.71 9.17
N LYS A 104 -5.93 -19.04 9.30
CA LYS A 104 -7.02 -19.85 9.84
C LYS A 104 -7.38 -19.44 11.27
N LEU A 105 -6.38 -19.28 12.14
CA LEU A 105 -6.60 -18.84 13.53
C LEU A 105 -7.21 -17.42 13.60
N VAL A 106 -6.80 -16.53 12.70
CA VAL A 106 -7.35 -15.18 12.62
C VAL A 106 -8.79 -15.18 12.11
N ASP A 107 -9.11 -16.00 11.11
CA ASP A 107 -10.44 -16.08 10.50
C ASP A 107 -11.47 -16.71 11.46
N ASP A 108 -11.04 -17.68 12.28
CA ASP A 108 -11.90 -18.35 13.26
C ASP A 108 -12.19 -17.47 14.50
N ASP A 109 -11.36 -16.45 14.78
CA ASP A 109 -11.52 -15.58 15.95
C ASP A 109 -12.27 -14.28 15.64
N LYS A 110 -13.57 -14.27 15.95
CA LYS A 110 -14.44 -13.09 15.78
C LYS A 110 -14.02 -11.87 16.59
N SER A 111 -13.29 -12.04 17.70
CA SER A 111 -12.81 -10.93 18.53
C SER A 111 -11.70 -10.12 17.85
N LEU A 112 -11.01 -10.71 16.88
CA LEU A 112 -9.95 -10.06 16.11
C LEU A 112 -10.46 -9.14 15.01
N SER A 113 -11.76 -9.16 14.70
CA SER A 113 -12.37 -8.31 13.64
C SER A 113 -12.07 -6.81 13.82
N THR A 114 -12.12 -6.30 15.05
CA THR A 114 -11.79 -4.91 15.37
C THR A 114 -10.30 -4.63 15.18
N LYS A 115 -9.41 -5.54 15.60
CA LYS A 115 -7.96 -5.39 15.41
C LYS A 115 -7.56 -5.49 13.95
N ALA A 116 -8.23 -6.36 13.18
CA ALA A 116 -8.06 -6.45 11.75
C ALA A 116 -8.39 -5.11 11.09
N SER A 117 -9.55 -4.51 11.39
CA SER A 117 -9.91 -3.18 10.86
C SER A 117 -8.82 -2.13 11.08
N ILE A 118 -8.24 -2.07 12.29
CA ILE A 118 -7.14 -1.17 12.62
C ILE A 118 -5.88 -1.50 11.81
N ALA A 119 -5.51 -2.77 11.69
CA ALA A 119 -4.36 -3.22 10.91
C ALA A 119 -4.51 -2.88 9.41
N TYR A 120 -5.71 -3.03 8.85
CA TYR A 120 -6.00 -2.65 7.47
C TYR A 120 -5.93 -1.14 7.25
N PHE A 121 -6.41 -0.33 8.20
CA PHE A 121 -6.29 1.12 8.13
C PHE A 121 -4.82 1.57 8.21
N ASN A 122 -4.04 1.00 9.13
CA ASN A 122 -2.60 1.25 9.20
C ASN A 122 -1.88 0.79 7.92
N GLY A 123 -2.30 -0.34 7.35
CA GLY A 123 -1.80 -0.83 6.07
C GLY A 123 -2.12 0.13 4.91
N LEU A 124 -3.31 0.72 4.88
CA LEU A 124 -3.71 1.75 3.92
C LEU A 124 -2.82 2.99 4.05
N LEU A 125 -2.65 3.52 5.26
CA LEU A 125 -1.78 4.67 5.53
C LEU A 125 -0.33 4.37 5.12
N TRP A 126 0.21 3.23 5.54
CA TRP A 126 1.57 2.81 5.21
C TRP A 126 1.79 2.73 3.70
N THR A 127 0.89 2.05 2.98
CA THR A 127 0.99 2.02 1.51
C THR A 127 0.76 3.38 0.88
N GLY A 128 -0.13 4.22 1.41
CA GLY A 128 -0.33 5.57 0.90
C GLY A 128 0.91 6.45 1.05
N PHE A 129 1.65 6.33 2.16
CA PHE A 129 2.93 7.03 2.33
C PHE A 129 4.02 6.49 1.40
N ALA A 130 4.11 5.17 1.23
CA ALA A 130 5.02 4.58 0.25
C ALA A 130 4.69 5.06 -1.18
N ASP A 131 3.40 5.08 -1.53
CA ASP A 131 2.92 5.54 -2.83
C ASP A 131 3.25 7.04 -3.03
N SER A 132 3.05 7.86 -1.98
CA SER A 132 3.40 9.29 -1.97
C SER A 132 4.91 9.54 -2.14
N MET A 133 5.77 8.76 -1.47
CA MET A 133 7.23 8.85 -1.63
C MET A 133 7.66 8.57 -3.08
N VAL A 134 7.11 7.53 -3.70
CA VAL A 134 7.44 7.18 -5.09
C VAL A 134 6.96 8.25 -6.07
N ILE A 135 5.72 8.70 -5.91
CA ILE A 135 5.12 9.70 -6.80
C ILE A 135 5.85 11.05 -6.67
N SER A 136 6.12 11.50 -5.45
CA SER A 136 6.87 12.74 -5.22
C SER A 136 8.30 12.68 -5.77
N ALA A 137 9.00 11.56 -5.61
CA ALA A 137 10.33 11.38 -6.20
C ALA A 137 10.29 11.42 -7.74
N GLY A 138 9.29 10.81 -8.36
CA GLY A 138 9.12 10.84 -9.82
C GLY A 138 8.80 12.23 -10.39
N TYR A 139 8.22 13.10 -9.56
CA TYR A 139 7.88 14.48 -9.91
C TYR A 139 8.98 15.51 -9.57
N GLY A 140 9.97 15.12 -8.75
CA GLY A 140 11.12 15.95 -8.37
C GLY A 140 12.37 15.74 -9.21
N LEU A 141 12.33 14.82 -10.19
CA LEU A 141 13.33 14.62 -11.25
C LEU A 141 12.91 15.37 -12.52
#